data_AF-A0A2G8KAG6-F1
#
_entry.id   AF-A0A2G8KAG6-F1
#
_cell.length_a   1.000
_cell.length_b   1.000
_cell.length_c   1.000
_cell.angle_alpha   90.00
_cell.angle_beta   90.00
_cell.angle_gamma   90.00
#
_symmetry.space_group_name_H-M   'P 1'
#
loop_
_entity.id
_entity.type
_entity.pdbx_description
1 polymer ?
#
loop_
_entity_poly.entity_id
_entity_poly.type
_entity_poly.pdbx_seq_one_letter_code
_entity_poly.pdbx_strand_id
1 'polypeptide(L)'
;MGPPIRHHSGSHPDHLSEEVRQISDPVLKMLHIIHKIIFISQLPPTLTPNPRRKVIERFKRALFSPQSTIVNLKSELKKVVAGSKELIDINLGVGEACYLLRQASREETALQTTGEKPANTGFDPNDTDIGITYEQMQNFIESVLVESGYYDMSPNARHKTIPLGPIPNSPQRTGGRRMLSYEA
;
A
#
# COMPACT_ATOMS: atom_id res chain seq x y z
N MET A 1 -64.42 2.91 -48.97
CA MET A 1 -64.02 2.50 -47.61
C MET A 1 -62.54 2.13 -47.66
N GLY A 2 -61.65 3.11 -47.54
CA GLY A 2 -60.20 2.87 -47.47
C GLY A 2 -59.75 2.78 -46.01
N PRO A 3 -58.70 2.01 -45.68
CA PRO A 3 -58.23 1.90 -44.30
C PRO A 3 -57.49 3.19 -43.87
N PRO A 4 -57.50 3.54 -42.58
CA PRO A 4 -56.81 4.72 -42.09
C PRO A 4 -55.30 4.45 -41.98
N ILE A 5 -54.49 5.43 -42.42
CA ILE A 5 -53.04 5.43 -42.29
C ILE A 5 -52.67 5.62 -40.82
N ARG A 6 -52.07 4.59 -40.22
CA ARG A 6 -51.51 4.63 -38.86
C ARG A 6 -50.15 5.34 -38.92
N HIS A 7 -50.08 6.54 -38.35
CA HIS A 7 -48.82 7.20 -38.06
C HIS A 7 -48.09 6.40 -36.97
N HIS A 8 -47.01 5.70 -37.34
CA HIS A 8 -46.05 5.20 -36.37
C HIS A 8 -45.15 6.36 -35.93
N SER A 9 -45.50 6.95 -34.80
CA SER A 9 -44.66 7.83 -34.01
C SER A 9 -43.33 7.14 -33.68
N GLY A 10 -42.24 7.87 -33.89
CA GLY A 10 -40.87 7.39 -33.80
C GLY A 10 -40.55 6.63 -32.51
N SER A 11 -39.97 5.45 -32.69
CA SER A 11 -39.17 4.76 -31.68
C SER A 11 -37.91 5.59 -31.43
N HIS A 12 -37.95 6.36 -30.35
CA HIS A 12 -36.81 7.04 -29.75
C HIS A 12 -35.78 5.96 -29.35
N PRO A 13 -34.50 6.07 -29.76
CA PRO A 13 -33.49 5.16 -29.26
C PRO A 13 -33.32 5.44 -27.77
N ASP A 14 -33.70 4.44 -26.96
CA ASP A 14 -33.34 4.40 -25.56
C ASP A 14 -31.82 4.57 -25.47
N HIS A 15 -31.44 5.59 -24.70
CA HIS A 15 -30.06 5.87 -24.36
C HIS A 15 -29.46 4.60 -23.76
N LEU A 16 -28.64 3.89 -24.54
CA LEU A 16 -27.52 3.15 -24.01
C LEU A 16 -26.61 4.20 -23.36
N SER A 17 -26.97 4.56 -22.12
CA SER A 17 -26.03 5.10 -21.17
C SER A 17 -25.07 3.96 -20.91
N GLU A 18 -24.10 3.81 -21.81
CA GLU A 18 -22.83 3.24 -21.46
C GLU A 18 -22.34 4.11 -20.31
N GLU A 19 -22.65 3.72 -19.07
CA GLU A 19 -21.92 4.17 -17.92
C GLU A 19 -20.47 3.88 -18.23
N VAL A 20 -19.76 4.93 -18.67
CA VAL A 20 -18.32 4.91 -18.90
C VAL A 20 -17.72 4.60 -17.55
N ARG A 21 -17.51 3.30 -17.27
CA ARG A 21 -16.77 2.87 -16.08
C ARG A 21 -15.44 3.60 -16.19
N GLN A 22 -15.11 4.40 -15.18
CA GLN A 22 -13.82 5.05 -15.11
C GLN A 22 -12.74 3.97 -15.24
N ILE A 23 -12.11 3.87 -16.41
CA ILE A 23 -11.06 2.90 -16.64
C ILE A 23 -9.86 3.43 -15.87
N SER A 24 -9.64 2.86 -14.69
CA SER A 24 -8.39 3.06 -13.97
C SER A 24 -7.27 2.51 -14.84
N ASP A 25 -6.36 3.37 -15.28
CA ASP A 25 -5.23 2.98 -16.12
C ASP A 25 -4.44 1.82 -15.46
N PRO A 26 -4.33 0.65 -16.10
CA PRO A 26 -3.59 -0.49 -15.56
C PRO A 26 -2.10 -0.14 -15.33
N VAL A 27 -1.53 0.78 -16.11
CA VAL A 27 -0.16 1.27 -15.89
C VAL A 27 -0.09 2.06 -14.60
N LEU A 28 -1.03 2.96 -14.35
CA LEU A 28 -1.10 3.74 -13.11
C LEU A 28 -1.27 2.84 -11.88
N LYS A 29 -2.06 1.75 -11.97
CA LYS A 29 -2.16 0.75 -10.89
C LYS A 29 -0.82 0.10 -10.56
N MET A 30 -0.08 -0.31 -11.58
CA MET A 30 1.26 -0.89 -11.39
C MET A 30 2.23 0.13 -10.79
N LEU A 31 2.19 1.38 -11.26
CA LEU A 31 3.02 2.47 -10.73
C LEU A 31 2.72 2.77 -9.26
N HIS A 32 1.44 2.75 -8.86
CA HIS A 32 1.06 2.90 -7.45
C HIS A 32 1.62 1.79 -6.57
N ILE A 33 1.57 0.53 -7.02
CA ILE A 33 2.17 -0.59 -6.26
C ILE A 33 3.69 -0.43 -6.15
N ILE A 34 4.37 -0.06 -7.23
CA ILE A 34 5.81 0.23 -7.21
C ILE A 34 6.12 1.33 -6.18
N HIS A 35 5.38 2.44 -6.24
CA HIS A 35 5.56 3.55 -5.31
C HIS A 35 5.36 3.13 -3.86
N LYS A 36 4.31 2.36 -3.56
CA LYS A 36 4.04 1.80 -2.23
C LYS A 36 5.20 0.95 -1.71
N ILE A 37 5.73 0.05 -2.54
CA ILE A 37 6.87 -0.81 -2.17
C ILE A 37 8.13 0.05 -1.90
N ILE A 38 8.44 0.99 -2.79
CA ILE A 38 9.58 1.89 -2.66
C ILE A 38 9.47 2.80 -1.43
N PHE A 39 8.27 3.29 -1.13
CA PHE A 39 7.99 4.09 0.07
C PHE A 39 8.29 3.30 1.35
N ILE A 40 7.75 2.08 1.46
CA ILE A 40 7.97 1.20 2.62
C ILE A 40 9.47 0.95 2.84
N SER A 41 10.24 0.80 1.77
CA SER A 41 11.68 0.61 1.85
C SER A 41 12.44 1.81 2.39
N GLN A 42 11.96 3.02 2.15
CA GLN A 42 12.62 4.26 2.55
C GLN A 42 12.19 4.75 3.94
N LEU A 43 11.25 4.07 4.60
CA LEU A 43 10.89 4.38 5.98
C LEU A 43 12.13 4.26 6.91
N PRO A 44 12.21 5.02 8.00
CA PRO A 44 13.23 4.79 9.01
C PRO A 44 13.17 3.36 9.58
N PRO A 45 14.29 2.77 10.03
CA PRO A 45 14.26 1.48 10.72
C PRO A 45 13.34 1.56 11.95
N THR A 46 12.54 0.52 12.16
CA THR A 46 11.63 0.43 13.30
C THR A 46 12.40 0.02 14.56
N LEU A 47 11.92 0.45 15.73
CA LEU A 47 12.53 0.08 17.02
C LEU A 47 12.48 -1.43 17.28
N THR A 48 11.47 -2.11 16.74
CA THR A 48 11.32 -3.57 16.80
C THR A 48 11.43 -4.16 15.39
N PRO A 49 11.96 -5.38 15.22
CA PRO A 49 11.98 -6.05 13.92
C PRO A 49 10.57 -6.20 13.32
N ASN A 50 10.39 -5.77 12.07
CA ASN A 50 9.12 -5.92 11.35
C ASN A 50 9.24 -7.01 10.27
N PRO A 51 8.69 -8.23 10.48
CA PRO A 51 8.82 -9.33 9.53
C PRO A 51 8.12 -9.04 8.20
N ARG A 52 6.96 -8.34 8.21
CA ARG A 52 6.23 -7.96 6.98
C ARG A 52 7.08 -7.05 6.10
N ARG A 53 7.71 -6.05 6.72
CA ARG A 53 8.64 -5.15 6.02
C ARG A 53 9.83 -5.91 5.44
N LYS A 54 10.40 -6.86 6.19
CA LYS A 54 11.50 -7.71 5.69
C LYS A 54 11.09 -8.54 4.46
N VAL A 55 9.87 -9.05 4.43
CA VAL A 55 9.33 -9.79 3.28
C VAL A 55 9.14 -8.87 2.07
N ILE A 56 8.58 -7.67 2.27
CA ILE A 56 8.42 -6.66 1.21
C ILE A 56 9.79 -6.24 0.63
N GLU A 57 10.81 -6.06 1.48
CA GLU A 57 12.18 -5.76 1.03
C GLU A 57 12.76 -6.87 0.15
N ARG A 58 12.55 -8.14 0.54
CA ARG A 58 13.00 -9.29 -0.28
C ARG A 58 12.29 -9.32 -1.62
N PHE A 59 10.98 -9.08 -1.65
CA PHE A 59 10.22 -9.01 -2.90
C PHE A 59 10.67 -7.86 -3.79
N LYS A 60 10.89 -6.66 -3.24
CA LYS A 60 11.48 -5.55 -3.99
C LYS A 60 12.82 -5.94 -4.60
N ARG A 61 13.70 -6.61 -3.84
CA ARG A 61 15.00 -7.04 -4.35
C ARG A 61 14.86 -8.02 -5.50
N ALA A 62 13.89 -8.94 -5.45
CA ALA A 62 13.58 -9.84 -6.56
C ALA A 62 13.03 -9.06 -7.78
N LEU A 63 12.11 -8.12 -7.57
CA LEU A 63 11.51 -7.31 -8.64
C LEU A 63 12.54 -6.52 -9.45
N PHE A 64 13.50 -5.90 -8.77
CA PHE A 64 14.53 -5.03 -9.36
C PHE A 64 15.92 -5.69 -9.43
N SER A 65 15.98 -7.03 -9.33
CA SER A 65 17.24 -7.76 -9.48
C SER A 65 17.79 -7.55 -10.90
N PRO A 66 19.12 -7.49 -11.11
CA PRO A 66 19.69 -7.39 -12.45
C PRO A 66 19.25 -8.52 -13.41
N GLN A 67 18.89 -9.68 -12.88
CA GLN A 67 18.37 -10.84 -13.63
C GLN A 67 16.86 -10.76 -13.91
N SER A 68 16.14 -9.82 -13.28
CA SER A 68 14.70 -9.62 -13.49
C SER A 68 14.48 -8.79 -14.77
N THR A 69 13.74 -9.36 -15.72
CA THR A 69 13.40 -8.63 -16.95
C THR A 69 12.15 -7.75 -16.75
N ILE A 70 11.93 -6.77 -17.64
CA ILE A 70 10.69 -5.97 -17.65
C ILE A 70 9.43 -6.83 -17.78
N VAL A 71 9.53 -7.99 -18.44
CA VAL A 71 8.42 -8.94 -18.58
C VAL A 71 8.12 -9.58 -17.23
N ASN A 72 9.15 -10.00 -16.49
CA ASN A 72 9.02 -10.54 -15.13
C ASN A 72 8.43 -9.48 -14.19
N LEU A 73 9.01 -8.27 -14.15
CA LEU A 73 8.49 -7.17 -13.34
C LEU A 73 7.00 -6.93 -13.60
N LYS A 74 6.60 -6.85 -14.88
CA LYS A 74 5.20 -6.67 -15.27
C LYS A 74 4.31 -7.84 -14.83
N SER A 75 4.76 -9.09 -14.96
CA SER A 75 3.96 -10.26 -14.55
C SER A 75 3.80 -10.32 -13.04
N GLU A 76 4.86 -10.06 -12.28
CA GLU A 76 4.85 -10.04 -10.83
C GLU A 76 3.92 -8.94 -10.30
N LEU A 77 4.04 -7.71 -10.82
CA LEU A 77 3.17 -6.61 -10.41
C LEU A 77 1.70 -6.85 -10.75
N LYS A 78 1.40 -7.47 -11.90
CA LYS A 78 0.03 -7.85 -12.24
C LYS A 78 -0.56 -8.82 -11.22
N LYS A 79 0.23 -9.79 -10.76
CA LYS A 79 -0.21 -10.76 -9.73
C LYS A 79 -0.44 -10.08 -8.38
N VAL A 80 0.40 -9.12 -7.98
CA VAL A 80 0.18 -8.31 -6.76
C VAL A 80 -1.09 -7.47 -6.89
N VAL A 81 -1.27 -6.75 -7.99
CA VAL A 81 -2.45 -5.89 -8.22
C VAL A 81 -3.74 -6.72 -8.20
N ALA A 82 -3.71 -7.93 -8.74
CA ALA A 82 -4.84 -8.84 -8.77
C ALA A 82 -5.10 -9.57 -7.44
N GLY A 83 -4.17 -9.51 -6.47
CA GLY A 83 -4.27 -10.30 -5.24
C GLY A 83 -4.26 -11.81 -5.49
N SER A 84 -3.37 -12.28 -6.38
CA SER A 84 -3.32 -13.70 -6.76
C SER A 84 -3.02 -14.62 -5.57
N LYS A 85 -3.65 -15.80 -5.54
CA LYS A 85 -3.36 -16.87 -4.56
C LYS A 85 -2.15 -17.73 -4.93
N GLU A 86 -1.46 -17.39 -6.03
CA GLU A 86 -0.19 -17.99 -6.41
C GLU A 86 0.90 -17.68 -5.37
N LEU A 87 1.79 -18.64 -5.11
CA LEU A 87 2.94 -18.46 -4.24
C LEU A 87 4.01 -17.60 -4.93
N ILE A 88 4.65 -16.73 -4.17
CA ILE A 88 5.73 -15.86 -4.65
C ILE A 88 7.05 -16.62 -4.58
N ASP A 89 7.76 -16.68 -5.70
CA ASP A 89 9.15 -17.13 -5.71
C ASP A 89 10.08 -15.98 -5.32
N ILE A 90 10.37 -15.88 -4.01
CA ILE A 90 11.23 -14.83 -3.43
C ILE A 90 12.72 -15.24 -3.50
N ASN A 91 13.03 -16.45 -3.97
CA ASN A 91 14.41 -16.97 -3.97
C ASN A 91 15.27 -16.45 -5.13
N LEU A 92 14.73 -15.63 -6.03
CA LEU A 92 15.40 -15.15 -7.25
C LEU A 92 16.63 -14.23 -7.03
N GLY A 93 17.03 -13.96 -5.79
CA GLY A 93 18.25 -13.19 -5.48
C GLY A 93 18.85 -13.43 -4.08
N VAL A 94 18.34 -14.42 -3.32
CA VAL A 94 18.91 -14.79 -2.01
C VAL A 94 20.05 -15.78 -2.19
N GLY A 95 19.97 -16.63 -3.23
CA GLY A 95 21.01 -17.62 -3.55
C GLY A 95 22.40 -17.00 -3.63
N GLU A 96 22.59 -15.92 -4.41
CA GLU A 96 23.90 -15.28 -4.56
C GLU A 96 24.36 -14.51 -3.31
N ALA A 97 23.46 -13.77 -2.63
CA ALA A 97 23.83 -13.01 -1.43
C ALA A 97 24.23 -13.93 -0.26
N CYS A 98 23.54 -15.05 -0.08
CA CYS A 98 23.92 -16.07 0.90
C CYS A 98 25.16 -16.84 0.47
N TYR A 99 25.37 -17.12 -0.83
CA TYR A 99 26.61 -17.75 -1.31
C TYR A 99 27.82 -16.84 -1.10
N LEU A 100 27.71 -15.55 -1.40
CA LEU A 100 28.81 -14.57 -1.23
C LEU A 100 29.12 -14.32 0.25
N LEU A 101 28.10 -14.23 1.11
CA LEU A 101 28.29 -14.11 2.56
C LEU A 101 28.90 -15.40 3.14
N ARG A 102 28.50 -16.58 2.65
CA ARG A 102 29.09 -17.87 3.03
C ARG A 102 30.53 -18.03 2.54
N GLN A 103 30.88 -17.47 1.39
CA GLN A 103 32.25 -17.42 0.89
C GLN A 103 33.13 -16.48 1.73
N ALA A 104 32.63 -15.28 2.06
CA ALA A 104 33.32 -14.33 2.93
C ALA A 104 33.54 -14.90 4.36
N SER A 105 32.56 -15.63 4.89
CA SER A 105 32.68 -16.29 6.20
C SER A 105 33.57 -17.54 6.19
N ARG A 106 33.89 -18.09 5.01
CA ARG A 106 34.75 -19.27 4.84
C ARG A 106 36.25 -18.93 4.87
N GLU A 107 36.60 -17.66 4.69
CA GLU A 107 38.00 -17.20 4.82
C GLU A 107 38.42 -17.00 6.29
N GLU A 108 37.47 -16.86 7.22
CA GLU A 108 37.75 -16.64 8.65
C GLU A 108 37.70 -17.93 9.51
N THR A 109 37.25 -19.06 8.95
CA THR A 109 36.98 -20.30 9.72
C THR A 109 38.00 -21.42 9.47
N ALA A 110 39.29 -21.08 9.39
CA ALA A 110 40.37 -22.07 9.49
C ALA A 110 40.91 -22.26 10.92
N LEU A 111 40.47 -21.48 11.90
CA LEU A 111 40.94 -21.55 13.28
C LEU A 111 39.79 -21.26 14.25
N GLN A 112 39.02 -22.27 14.63
CA GLN A 112 38.57 -22.48 16.01
C GLN A 112 37.75 -23.78 16.12
N THR A 113 38.41 -24.75 16.76
CA THR A 113 37.85 -25.99 17.27
C THR A 113 37.06 -25.73 18.56
N THR A 114 35.99 -26.50 18.73
CA THR A 114 35.37 -26.89 20.02
C THR A 114 34.40 -25.90 20.67
N GLY A 115 33.22 -26.41 21.05
CA GLY A 115 32.48 -25.90 22.21
C GLY A 115 31.02 -25.52 21.97
N GLU A 116 30.14 -26.49 22.26
CA GLU A 116 28.84 -26.37 22.95
C GLU A 116 27.78 -25.30 22.59
N LYS A 117 26.60 -25.85 22.27
CA LYS A 117 25.27 -25.24 22.17
C LYS A 117 24.82 -24.59 23.49
N PRO A 118 24.11 -23.46 23.44
CA PRO A 118 22.86 -23.38 24.17
C PRO A 118 21.69 -22.91 23.30
N ALA A 119 20.51 -23.35 23.70
CA ALA A 119 19.22 -23.06 23.09
C ALA A 119 18.97 -21.55 23.01
N ASN A 120 18.97 -21.01 21.80
CA ASN A 120 18.24 -19.82 21.46
C ASN A 120 17.15 -20.27 20.50
N THR A 121 15.90 -19.82 20.69
CA THR A 121 14.81 -19.96 19.71
C THR A 121 15.22 -19.19 18.46
N GLY A 122 16.13 -19.79 17.71
CA GLY A 122 16.57 -19.35 16.41
C GLY A 122 15.38 -19.50 15.51
N PHE A 123 14.79 -18.38 15.14
CA PHE A 123 13.96 -18.29 13.96
C PHE A 123 14.79 -18.86 12.81
N ASP A 124 14.51 -20.10 12.45
CA ASP A 124 15.23 -20.83 11.41
C ASP A 124 15.07 -20.05 10.10
N PRO A 125 16.15 -19.61 9.44
CA PRO A 125 16.08 -18.98 8.12
C PRO A 125 15.36 -19.87 7.08
N ASN A 126 15.26 -21.18 7.35
CA ASN A 126 14.62 -22.18 6.53
C ASN A 126 13.11 -22.33 6.78
N ASP A 127 12.56 -21.75 7.87
CA ASP A 127 11.10 -21.69 8.10
C ASP A 127 10.42 -20.58 7.26
N THR A 128 11.09 -20.17 6.18
CA THR A 128 10.52 -19.40 5.07
C THR A 128 9.95 -20.33 3.97
N ASP A 129 10.05 -21.66 4.12
CA ASP A 129 9.58 -22.66 3.15
C ASP A 129 8.05 -22.66 2.94
N ILE A 130 7.29 -22.08 3.88
CA ILE A 130 5.90 -21.70 3.62
C ILE A 130 5.95 -20.40 2.82
N GLY A 131 6.05 -20.55 1.50
CA GLY A 131 5.97 -19.44 0.56
C GLY A 131 4.73 -18.58 0.85
N ILE A 132 4.83 -17.28 0.65
CA ILE A 132 3.69 -16.37 0.78
C ILE A 132 3.01 -16.16 -0.57
N THR A 133 1.71 -15.92 -0.56
CA THR A 133 0.94 -15.61 -1.78
C THR A 133 1.01 -14.12 -2.14
N TYR A 134 0.68 -13.77 -3.39
CA TYR A 134 0.55 -12.36 -3.79
C TYR A 134 -0.57 -11.63 -3.03
N GLU A 135 -1.65 -12.33 -2.66
CA GLU A 135 -2.70 -11.83 -1.76
C GLU A 135 -2.12 -11.45 -0.39
N GLN A 136 -1.31 -12.32 0.23
CA GLN A 136 -0.65 -12.04 1.50
C GLN A 136 0.36 -10.88 1.37
N MET A 137 1.10 -10.80 0.26
CA MET A 137 1.99 -9.67 -0.01
C MET A 137 1.22 -8.35 -0.08
N GLN A 138 0.06 -8.32 -0.75
CA GLN A 138 -0.79 -7.15 -0.81
C GLN A 138 -1.25 -6.73 0.59
N ASN A 139 -1.70 -7.68 1.42
CA ASN A 139 -2.09 -7.41 2.80
C ASN A 139 -0.93 -6.86 3.65
N PHE A 140 0.29 -7.37 3.46
CA PHE A 140 1.48 -6.84 4.13
C PHE A 140 1.79 -5.41 3.70
N ILE A 141 1.73 -5.12 2.40
CA ILE A 141 1.93 -3.78 1.86
C ILE A 141 0.90 -2.83 2.47
N GLU A 142 -0.40 -3.14 2.36
CA GLU A 142 -1.46 -2.25 2.85
C GLU A 142 -1.37 -2.01 4.36
N SER A 143 -1.12 -3.06 5.14
CA SER A 143 -1.06 -2.92 6.59
C SER A 143 0.13 -2.06 7.04
N VAL A 144 1.30 -2.21 6.41
CA VAL A 144 2.47 -1.36 6.74
C VAL A 144 2.22 0.09 6.31
N LEU A 145 1.56 0.33 5.17
CA LEU A 145 1.22 1.67 4.72
C LEU A 145 0.28 2.39 5.68
N VAL A 146 -0.78 1.70 6.14
CA VAL A 146 -1.72 2.24 7.13
C VAL A 146 -0.99 2.59 8.43
N GLU A 147 -0.15 1.69 8.96
CA GLU A 147 0.62 1.92 10.19
C GLU A 147 1.62 3.08 10.06
N SER A 148 2.15 3.30 8.86
CA SER A 148 3.11 4.38 8.57
C SER A 148 2.47 5.74 8.26
N GLY A 149 1.14 5.85 8.25
CA GLY A 149 0.42 7.09 7.92
C GLY A 149 0.52 7.50 6.44
N TYR A 150 0.83 6.55 5.54
CA TYR A 150 0.98 6.81 4.10
C TYR A 150 -0.24 7.52 3.49
N TYR A 151 -1.45 7.15 3.94
CA TYR A 151 -2.69 7.69 3.41
C TYR A 151 -3.09 9.04 4.02
N ASP A 152 -2.54 9.42 5.17
CA ASP A 152 -2.86 10.68 5.86
C ASP A 152 -2.26 11.88 5.12
N MET A 153 -1.18 11.67 4.37
CA MET A 153 -0.55 12.70 3.55
C MET A 153 -1.20 12.86 2.17
N SER A 154 -2.16 12.00 1.81
CA SER A 154 -2.86 12.09 0.52
C SER A 154 -3.74 13.33 0.48
N PRO A 155 -3.77 14.11 -0.62
CA PRO A 155 -4.64 15.27 -0.75
C PRO A 155 -6.13 14.93 -0.52
N ASN A 156 -6.55 13.69 -0.81
CA ASN A 156 -7.90 13.21 -0.49
C ASN A 156 -8.22 13.14 1.01
N ALA A 157 -7.23 13.02 1.89
CA ALA A 157 -7.43 13.02 3.34
C ALA A 157 -7.79 14.42 3.87
N ARG A 158 -7.28 15.48 3.22
CA ARG A 158 -7.51 16.88 3.62
C ARG A 158 -8.92 17.39 3.31
N HIS A 159 -9.67 16.68 2.46
CA HIS A 159 -11.04 17.06 2.09
C HIS A 159 -12.10 16.52 3.08
N LYS A 160 -11.70 15.80 4.14
CA LYS A 160 -12.58 15.48 5.28
C LYS A 160 -12.56 16.59 6.32
N THR A 161 -12.58 17.85 5.89
CA THR A 161 -12.87 18.96 6.81
C THR A 161 -14.28 18.79 7.34
N ILE A 162 -14.37 18.77 8.67
CA ILE A 162 -15.61 18.71 9.44
C ILE A 162 -16.55 19.82 8.92
N PRO A 163 -17.85 19.55 8.68
CA PRO A 163 -18.78 20.61 8.32
C PRO A 163 -18.74 21.67 9.40
N LEU A 164 -18.38 22.91 9.03
CA LEU A 164 -18.44 24.06 9.92
C LEU A 164 -19.86 24.13 10.49
N GLY A 165 -19.99 23.85 11.78
CA GLY A 165 -21.23 24.02 12.50
C GLY A 165 -21.71 25.47 12.42
N PRO A 166 -23.00 25.74 12.70
CA PRO A 166 -23.55 27.08 12.62
C PRO A 166 -22.78 28.05 13.51
N ILE A 167 -22.35 29.17 12.93
CA ILE A 167 -21.72 30.29 13.64
C ILE A 167 -22.72 30.75 14.71
N PRO A 168 -22.39 30.70 16.02
CA PRO A 168 -23.29 31.26 17.02
C PRO A 168 -23.35 32.77 16.81
N ASN A 169 -24.54 33.26 16.48
CA ASN A 169 -24.84 34.69 16.48
C ASN A 169 -24.51 35.24 17.87
N SER A 170 -23.57 36.18 17.92
CA SER A 170 -23.33 36.99 19.09
C SER A 170 -24.60 37.80 19.39
N PRO A 171 -25.09 37.83 20.64
CA PRO A 171 -26.24 38.66 20.97
C PRO A 171 -25.83 40.13 20.91
N GLN A 172 -26.64 40.91 20.19
CA GLN A 172 -26.62 42.36 20.24
C GLN A 172 -26.61 42.83 21.69
N ARG A 173 -25.55 43.56 22.05
CA ARG A 173 -25.49 44.29 23.31
C ARG A 173 -26.22 45.62 23.09
N THR A 174 -27.51 45.63 23.40
CA THR A 174 -28.35 46.81 23.46
C THR A 174 -27.77 47.80 24.48
N GLY A 175 -27.68 49.06 24.07
CA GLY A 175 -27.24 50.16 24.91
C GLY A 175 -28.22 50.47 26.02
N GLY A 176 -27.69 50.78 27.21
CA GLY A 176 -28.42 51.25 28.37
C GLY A 176 -27.49 52.06 29.28
N ARG A 177 -27.83 53.33 29.46
CA ARG A 177 -27.00 54.45 29.94
C ARG A 177 -27.19 54.66 31.46
N ARG A 178 -26.11 55.12 32.13
CA ARG A 178 -26.06 56.07 33.27
C ARG A 178 -26.25 55.58 34.73
N MET A 179 -25.25 55.91 35.56
CA MET A 179 -25.29 56.73 36.82
C MET A 179 -24.12 56.27 37.72
N LEU A 180 -23.03 57.05 37.82
CA LEU A 180 -22.72 58.09 38.82
C LEU A 180 -22.32 57.54 40.21
N SER A 181 -21.03 57.75 40.53
CA SER A 181 -20.36 58.01 41.83
C SER A 181 -21.14 57.89 43.14
N TYR A 182 -20.55 57.31 44.19
CA TYR A 182 -20.02 57.98 45.40
C TYR A 182 -19.47 56.95 46.42
N GLU A 183 -18.60 57.43 47.30
CA GLU A 183 -17.68 56.77 48.25
C GLU A 183 -18.28 55.82 49.30
N ALA A 184 -17.44 54.94 49.84
CA ALA A 184 -17.10 54.85 51.27
C ALA A 184 -15.73 54.18 51.45
#